data_AF-C0DTK2-F1
#
_entry.id   AF-C0DTK2-F1
#
_cell.length_a   1.000
_cell.length_b   1.000
_cell.length_c   1.000
_cell.angle_alpha   90.00
_cell.angle_beta   90.00
_cell.angle_gamma   90.00
#
_symmetry.space_group_name_H-M   'P 1'
#
loop_
_entity.id
_entity.type
_entity.pdbx_description
1 polymer ?
#
loop_
_entity_poly.entity_id
_entity_poly.type
_entity_poly.pdbx_seq_one_letter_code
_entity_poly.pdbx_strand_id
1 'polypeptide(L)'
;MQPSRLGGDFSTTALIQPAPASAKVINQTIFSGTIARQQIKYFKDDKMPSIRVKENEPFEVAMRRFKRSIEKTGLLTELRAREAYEKPTTERKRKKAAAVKRLQKRLRSQQLPPKLY
;
A
#
# COMPACT_ATOMS: atom_id res chain seq x y z
N MET A 1 51.59 -11.37 36.97
CA MET A 1 50.78 -12.49 36.46
C MET A 1 49.43 -11.94 36.05
N GLN A 2 49.00 -12.15 34.81
CA GLN A 2 47.57 -12.06 34.48
C GLN A 2 46.99 -13.47 34.48
N PRO A 3 45.72 -13.60 34.88
CA PRO A 3 44.81 -14.44 34.11
C PRO A 3 43.54 -13.69 33.68
N SER A 4 42.97 -14.21 32.60
CA SER A 4 41.93 -13.67 31.75
C SER A 4 40.51 -14.20 32.06
N ARG A 5 39.50 -13.41 31.61
CA ARG A 5 38.28 -13.82 30.86
C ARG A 5 36.97 -14.21 31.61
N LEU A 6 35.90 -13.46 31.27
CA LEU A 6 34.50 -13.84 30.86
C LEU A 6 33.31 -13.52 31.78
N GLY A 7 32.32 -12.82 31.18
CA GLY A 7 30.85 -12.86 31.44
C GLY A 7 30.33 -12.09 32.67
N GLY A 8 29.15 -11.45 32.69
CA GLY A 8 28.14 -11.22 31.66
C GLY A 8 26.76 -11.29 32.31
N ASP A 9 26.20 -10.18 32.82
CA ASP A 9 24.88 -10.20 33.47
C ASP A 9 24.19 -8.83 33.38
N PHE A 10 23.18 -8.77 32.51
CA PHE A 10 22.14 -7.76 32.54
C PHE A 10 21.19 -8.07 33.72
N SER A 11 21.00 -7.13 34.65
CA SER A 11 19.82 -7.12 35.54
C SER A 11 19.43 -5.66 35.84
N THR A 12 18.30 -5.21 35.28
CA THR A 12 16.99 -5.06 35.96
C THR A 12 16.92 -3.86 36.91
N THR A 13 16.53 -2.70 36.38
CA THR A 13 15.84 -1.66 37.16
C THR A 13 14.59 -1.21 36.41
N ALA A 14 13.45 -1.48 37.02
CA ALA A 14 12.11 -1.18 36.55
C ALA A 14 11.79 0.32 36.62
N LEU A 15 11.05 0.83 35.62
CA LEU A 15 10.27 2.05 35.73
C LEU A 15 8.83 1.80 35.25
N ILE A 16 8.03 1.34 36.21
CA ILE A 16 6.64 1.72 36.55
C ILE A 16 6.35 3.17 36.07
N GLN A 17 5.30 3.59 35.35
CA GLN A 17 3.85 3.27 35.13
C GLN A 17 3.37 4.29 34.03
N PRO A 18 2.06 4.54 33.70
CA PRO A 18 0.77 3.88 34.01
C PRO A 18 -0.08 3.55 32.75
N ALA A 19 -1.14 2.74 32.93
CA ALA A 19 -2.17 2.50 31.92
C ALA A 19 -3.08 3.72 31.70
N PRO A 20 -3.53 4.03 30.47
CA PRO A 20 -4.64 4.96 30.27
C PRO A 20 -5.99 4.23 30.40
N ALA A 21 -6.70 4.58 31.46
CA ALA A 21 -8.14 4.40 31.58
C ALA A 21 -8.86 5.21 30.50
N SER A 22 -9.75 4.57 29.73
CA SER A 22 -11.13 5.06 29.54
C SER A 22 -11.92 4.07 28.68
N ALA A 23 -12.89 3.43 29.32
CA ALA A 23 -14.05 2.90 28.63
C ALA A 23 -14.78 4.03 27.89
N LYS A 24 -15.29 3.74 26.69
CA LYS A 24 -16.42 4.44 26.09
C LYS A 24 -17.39 3.38 25.58
N VAL A 25 -18.18 2.86 26.52
CA VAL A 25 -19.54 2.39 26.24
C VAL A 25 -20.32 3.63 25.86
N ILE A 26 -20.72 3.77 24.59
CA ILE A 26 -21.72 4.75 24.19
C ILE A 26 -22.97 3.97 23.83
N ASN A 27 -23.90 4.09 24.77
CA ASN A 27 -25.21 3.49 24.79
C ASN A 27 -26.07 3.91 23.59
N GLN A 28 -27.04 3.04 23.30
CA GLN A 28 -28.25 3.29 22.53
C GLN A 28 -28.78 4.71 22.73
N THR A 29 -29.03 5.43 21.64
CA THR A 29 -30.07 6.45 21.60
C THR A 29 -30.70 6.44 20.21
N ILE A 30 -32.01 6.26 20.25
CA ILE A 30 -32.96 6.11 19.17
C ILE A 30 -33.03 7.43 18.40
N PHE A 31 -32.66 7.43 17.12
CA PHE A 31 -33.10 8.46 16.18
C PHE A 31 -34.14 7.85 15.25
N SER A 32 -35.39 8.16 15.54
CA SER A 32 -36.55 7.96 14.69
C SER A 32 -36.32 8.57 13.31
N GLY A 33 -36.72 7.85 12.26
CA GLY A 33 -37.10 8.48 11.00
C GLY A 33 -35.97 8.65 9.99
N THR A 34 -35.76 7.62 9.16
CA THR A 34 -35.87 7.65 7.69
C THR A 34 -35.23 6.37 7.13
N ILE A 35 -36.07 5.36 6.89
CA ILE A 35 -35.72 4.26 5.99
C ILE A 35 -35.81 4.84 4.57
N ALA A 36 -34.78 5.54 4.12
CA ALA A 36 -34.71 5.96 2.72
C ALA A 36 -33.27 6.18 2.28
N ARG A 37 -32.85 5.30 1.37
CA ARG A 37 -31.79 5.50 0.39
C ARG A 37 -30.41 5.81 1.00
N GLN A 38 -29.71 4.77 1.39
CA GLN A 38 -28.27 4.82 1.20
C GLN A 38 -27.64 3.46 0.99
N GLN A 39 -27.32 3.26 -0.28
CA GLN A 39 -26.13 2.55 -0.72
C GLN A 39 -26.19 1.06 -0.41
N ILE A 40 -26.67 0.35 -1.41
CA ILE A 40 -25.90 -0.73 -2.04
C ILE A 40 -24.39 -0.47 -1.89
N LYS A 41 -23.83 -0.81 -0.72
CA LYS A 41 -22.40 -1.03 -0.55
C LYS A 41 -22.18 -2.48 -0.94
N TYR A 42 -22.34 -2.76 -2.24
CA TYR A 42 -21.74 -3.96 -2.79
C TYR A 42 -20.26 -3.83 -2.53
N PHE A 43 -19.80 -4.63 -1.57
CA PHE A 43 -18.51 -5.31 -1.60
C PHE A 43 -17.89 -5.18 -3.00
N LYS A 44 -16.96 -4.23 -3.11
CA LYS A 44 -16.25 -3.99 -4.36
C LYS A 44 -15.18 -5.06 -4.39
N ASP A 45 -15.47 -6.20 -5.03
CA ASP A 45 -14.48 -7.24 -5.24
C ASP A 45 -13.30 -6.66 -6.04
N ASP A 46 -12.21 -6.41 -5.31
CA ASP A 46 -11.01 -5.69 -5.75
C ASP A 46 -10.17 -6.43 -6.82
N LYS A 47 -10.70 -7.49 -7.44
CA LYS A 47 -9.93 -8.30 -8.39
C LYS A 47 -10.19 -7.99 -9.86
N MET A 48 -11.31 -7.37 -10.23
CA MET A 48 -11.66 -7.17 -11.65
C MET A 48 -11.92 -5.70 -12.00
N PRO A 49 -11.18 -5.10 -12.97
CA PRO A 49 -11.35 -3.69 -13.32
C PRO A 49 -12.69 -3.48 -14.04
N SER A 50 -13.66 -2.90 -13.33
CA SER A 50 -14.96 -2.51 -13.89
C SER A 50 -15.04 -0.99 -14.09
N ILE A 51 -15.50 -0.57 -15.26
CA ILE A 51 -15.74 0.84 -15.59
C ILE A 51 -17.17 1.01 -16.06
N ARG A 52 -17.89 1.91 -15.40
CA ARG A 52 -19.22 2.33 -15.83
C ARG A 52 -19.07 3.50 -16.78
N VAL A 53 -19.57 3.34 -18.01
CA VAL A 53 -19.61 4.41 -19.01
C VAL A 53 -20.84 5.27 -18.72
N LYS A 54 -20.66 6.59 -18.68
CA LYS A 54 -21.76 7.56 -18.54
C LYS A 54 -22.12 8.08 -19.93
N GLU A 55 -23.41 8.34 -20.18
CA GLU A 55 -23.93 8.67 -21.52
C GLU A 55 -23.34 9.94 -22.17
N ASN A 56 -22.80 10.87 -21.36
CA ASN A 56 -22.16 12.11 -21.84
C ASN A 56 -20.64 12.00 -22.03
N GLU A 57 -20.04 10.80 -22.01
CA GLU A 57 -18.60 10.65 -22.28
C GLU A 57 -18.34 10.09 -23.68
N PRO A 58 -17.44 10.69 -24.48
CA PRO A 58 -17.02 10.11 -25.74
C PRO A 58 -16.34 8.76 -25.48
N PHE A 59 -16.69 7.76 -26.30
CA PHE A 59 -16.27 6.36 -26.14
C PHE A 59 -14.74 6.19 -25.95
N GLU A 60 -13.95 6.97 -26.66
CA GLU A 60 -12.48 6.96 -26.59
C GLU A 60 -11.95 7.29 -25.18
N VAL A 61 -12.64 8.18 -24.45
CA VAL A 61 -12.28 8.54 -23.08
C VAL A 61 -12.57 7.39 -22.13
N ALA A 62 -13.69 6.68 -22.30
CA ALA A 62 -13.99 5.48 -21.53
C ALA A 62 -12.96 4.38 -21.79
N MET A 63 -12.59 4.15 -23.05
CA MET A 63 -11.55 3.20 -23.44
C MET A 63 -10.19 3.54 -22.80
N ARG A 64 -9.81 4.82 -22.78
CA ARG A 64 -8.57 5.27 -22.13
C ARG A 64 -8.59 5.01 -20.64
N ARG A 65 -9.73 5.23 -19.95
CA ARG A 65 -9.87 4.92 -18.53
C ARG A 65 -9.75 3.42 -18.28
N PHE A 66 -10.30 2.59 -19.16
CA PHE A 66 -10.21 1.13 -19.10
C PHE A 66 -8.77 0.63 -19.16
N LYS A 67 -8.01 1.10 -20.15
CA LYS A 67 -6.58 0.77 -20.27
C LYS A 67 -5.81 1.17 -19.01
N ARG A 68 -6.03 2.39 -18.49
CA ARG A 68 -5.39 2.85 -17.25
C ARG A 68 -5.78 2.01 -16.03
N SER A 69 -7.03 1.56 -15.93
CA SER A 69 -7.47 0.71 -14.81
C SER A 69 -6.78 -0.66 -14.84
N ILE A 70 -6.63 -1.28 -16.01
CA ILE A 70 -5.88 -2.54 -16.18
C ILE A 70 -4.40 -2.37 -15.84
N GLU A 71 -3.79 -1.27 -16.29
CA GLU A 71 -2.39 -0.95 -15.99
C GLU A 71 -2.18 -0.70 -14.49
N LYS A 72 -3.14 -0.03 -13.84
CA LYS A 72 -3.09 0.28 -12.41
C LYS A 72 -3.22 -0.97 -11.54
N THR A 73 -4.11 -1.91 -11.89
CA THR A 73 -4.20 -3.20 -11.18
C THR A 73 -2.97 -4.08 -11.41
N GLY A 74 -2.17 -3.82 -12.45
CA GLY A 74 -0.92 -4.55 -12.67
C GLY A 74 -1.12 -5.98 -13.18
N LEU A 75 -2.32 -6.34 -13.64
CA LEU A 75 -2.67 -7.70 -14.11
C LEU A 75 -1.67 -8.25 -15.14
N LEU A 76 -1.30 -7.42 -16.13
CA LEU A 76 -0.32 -7.81 -17.15
C LEU A 76 1.10 -7.99 -16.61
N THR A 77 1.44 -7.35 -15.49
CA THR A 77 2.75 -7.52 -14.85
C THR A 77 2.79 -8.78 -14.00
N GLU A 78 1.68 -9.13 -13.37
CA GLU A 78 1.54 -10.39 -12.64
C GLU A 78 1.55 -11.60 -13.57
N LEU A 79 0.84 -11.54 -14.71
CA LEU A 79 0.85 -12.60 -15.70
C LEU A 79 2.27 -12.91 -16.19
N ARG A 80 3.02 -11.89 -16.63
CA ARG A 80 4.42 -12.05 -17.05
C ARG A 80 5.33 -12.59 -15.95
N ALA A 81 5.06 -12.24 -14.69
CA ALA A 81 5.82 -12.76 -13.56
C ALA A 81 5.49 -14.23 -13.23
N ARG A 82 4.34 -14.74 -13.66
CA ARG A 82 3.88 -16.13 -13.43
C ARG A 82 4.16 -17.08 -14.59
N GLU A 83 4.53 -16.55 -15.77
CA GLU A 83 4.87 -17.36 -16.95
C GLU A 83 6.06 -18.31 -16.72
N ALA A 84 7.01 -17.92 -15.87
CA ALA A 84 8.19 -18.73 -15.55
C ALA A 84 8.42 -18.81 -14.05
N TYR A 85 8.96 -19.95 -13.59
CA TYR A 85 9.40 -20.08 -12.21
C TYR A 85 10.59 -19.17 -11.94
N GLU A 86 10.41 -18.20 -11.05
CA GLU A 86 11.47 -17.34 -10.55
C GLU A 86 11.92 -17.85 -9.17
N LYS A 87 13.22 -18.13 -9.02
CA LYS A 87 13.79 -18.52 -7.73
C LYS A 87 13.54 -17.40 -6.70
N PRO A 88 13.24 -17.71 -5.42
CA PRO A 88 12.96 -16.68 -4.41
C PRO A 88 14.10 -15.66 -4.22
N THR A 89 15.34 -16.04 -4.51
CA THR A 89 16.49 -15.12 -4.46
C THR A 89 16.52 -14.14 -5.63
N THR A 90 16.14 -14.57 -6.84
CA THR A 90 16.07 -13.70 -8.02
C THR A 90 14.90 -12.72 -7.89
N GLU A 91 13.76 -13.17 -7.36
CA GLU A 91 12.60 -12.30 -7.09
C GLU A 91 12.95 -11.16 -6.13
N ARG A 92 13.67 -11.47 -5.03
CA ARG A 92 14.16 -10.47 -4.05
C ARG A 92 15.11 -9.46 -4.70
N LYS A 93 16.03 -9.90 -5.56
CA LYS A 93 16.96 -9.03 -6.30
C LYS A 93 16.20 -8.11 -7.27
N ARG A 94 15.23 -8.66 -8.02
CA ARG A 94 14.37 -7.91 -8.94
C ARG A 94 13.57 -6.82 -8.23
N LYS A 95 12.94 -7.15 -7.09
CA LYS A 95 12.17 -6.21 -6.27
C LYS A 95 13.05 -5.06 -5.74
N LYS A 96 14.25 -5.37 -5.24
CA LYS A 96 15.22 -4.35 -4.77
C LYS A 96 15.65 -3.42 -5.90
N ALA A 97 16.04 -3.96 -7.06
CA ALA A 97 16.42 -3.16 -8.22
C ALA A 97 15.28 -2.26 -8.71
N ALA A 98 14.04 -2.78 -8.74
CA ALA A 98 12.86 -2.00 -9.10
C ALA A 98 12.59 -0.85 -8.11
N ALA A 99 12.77 -1.08 -6.81
CA ALA A 99 12.62 -0.04 -5.78
C ALA A 99 13.67 1.07 -5.94
N VAL A 100 14.94 0.72 -6.14
CA VAL A 100 16.03 1.66 -6.39
C VAL A 100 15.76 2.50 -7.63
N LYS A 101 15.34 1.87 -8.74
CA LYS A 101 15.00 2.58 -9.99
C LYS A 101 13.83 3.55 -9.81
N ARG A 102 12.80 3.17 -9.05
CA ARG A 102 11.67 4.06 -8.72
C ARG A 102 12.13 5.28 -7.91
N LEU A 103 13.00 5.07 -6.91
CA LEU A 103 13.58 6.14 -6.11
C LEU A 103 14.41 7.10 -6.98
N GLN A 104 15.33 6.56 -7.80
CA GLN A 104 16.14 7.36 -8.73
C GLN A 104 15.29 8.21 -9.68
N LYS A 105 14.22 7.64 -10.23
CA LYS A 105 13.28 8.39 -11.09
C LYS A 105 12.61 9.53 -10.32
N ARG A 106 12.19 9.29 -9.07
CA ARG A 106 11.55 10.29 -8.21
C ARG A 106 12.50 11.41 -7.80
N LEU A 107 13.78 11.09 -7.57
CA LEU A 107 14.80 12.09 -7.25
C LEU A 107 15.12 12.94 -8.48
N ARG A 108 15.27 12.32 -9.67
CA ARG A 108 15.46 13.05 -10.93
C ARG A 108 14.33 14.02 -11.24
N SER A 109 13.07 13.65 -10.96
CA SER A 109 11.93 14.56 -11.19
C SER A 109 11.87 15.73 -10.19
N GLN A 110 12.52 15.62 -9.03
CA GLN A 110 12.59 16.70 -8.04
C GLN A 110 13.77 17.64 -8.27
N GLN A 111 14.81 17.18 -8.95
CA GLN A 111 15.97 18.00 -9.29
C GLN A 111 15.63 18.93 -10.45
N LEU A 112 15.91 20.22 -10.28
CA LEU A 112 15.87 21.19 -11.37
C LEU A 112 16.89 20.79 -12.45
N PRO A 113 16.59 21.02 -13.74
CA PRO A 113 17.55 20.78 -14.79
C PRO A 113 18.85 21.55 -14.51
N PRO A 114 20.02 20.95 -14.76
CA PRO A 114 21.29 21.64 -14.56
C PRO A 114 21.31 22.92 -15.39
N LYS A 115 21.75 24.03 -14.80
CA LYS A 115 21.94 25.27 -15.54
C LYS A 115 23.05 25.08 -16.56
N LEU A 116 22.71 25.20 -17.84
CA LEU A 116 23.66 25.35 -18.93
C LEU A 116 23.92 26.85 -19.05
N TYR A 117 25.02 27.31 -18.46
CA TYR A 117 25.55 28.65 -18.68
C TYR A 117 26.61 28.59 -19.78
#